data_AF-A0A2G5BCY5-F1
#
_entry.id   AF-A0A2G5BCY5-F1
#
_cell.length_a   1.000
_cell.length_b   1.000
_cell.length_c   1.000
_cell.angle_alpha   90.00
_cell.angle_beta   90.00
_cell.angle_gamma   90.00
#
_symmetry.space_group_name_H-M   'P 1'
#
loop_
_entity.id
_entity.type
_entity.pdbx_description
1 polymer ?
#
loop_
_entity_poly.entity_id
_entity_poly.type
_entity_poly.pdbx_seq_one_letter_code
_entity_poly.pdbx_strand_id
1 'polypeptide(L)'
;MEVFAPAQNQKIPAWRTEDDACPQCKSGRYLNPHMKLLVSPCYHKMCEECVGNRFNAGPAPCPECHRILRKNDFYQPIFEDLTVENEVRIRQRMSMIFNKREDDFKSSKDYNAYLEMVED
;
A
#
# COMPACT_ATOMS: atom_id res chain seq x y z
N MET A 1 15.09 18.99 20.85
CA MET A 1 14.10 19.00 19.76
C MET A 1 14.50 17.87 18.83
N GLU A 2 13.89 16.71 19.01
CA GLU A 2 14.24 15.52 18.25
C GLU A 2 13.69 15.68 16.84
N VAL A 3 14.61 15.85 15.89
CA VAL A 3 14.33 15.70 14.48
C VAL A 3 13.71 14.32 14.27
N PHE A 4 12.45 14.26 13.83
CA PHE A 4 11.87 13.01 13.35
C PHE A 4 12.78 12.52 12.21
N ALA A 5 13.58 11.50 12.51
CA ALA A 5 14.46 10.87 11.55
C ALA A 5 13.61 10.42 10.35
N PRO A 6 14.10 10.56 9.10
CA PRO A 6 13.45 9.93 7.97
C PRO A 6 13.28 8.46 8.30
N ALA A 7 12.03 7.98 8.25
CA ALA A 7 11.66 6.62 8.63
C ALA A 7 12.69 5.66 8.06
N GLN A 8 13.46 5.07 8.97
CA GLN A 8 14.47 4.10 8.63
C GLN A 8 13.81 3.01 7.80
N ASN A 9 14.55 2.44 6.85
CA ASN A 9 14.19 1.29 6.03
C ASN A 9 13.96 0.05 6.92
N GLN A 10 12.92 0.10 7.74
CA GLN A 10 12.47 -0.98 8.58
C GLN A 10 11.75 -1.92 7.64
N LYS A 11 12.23 -3.17 7.56
CA LYS A 11 11.52 -4.24 6.85
C LYS A 11 10.27 -4.57 7.66
N ILE A 12 9.22 -3.78 7.52
CA ILE A 12 7.93 -4.01 8.17
C ILE A 12 7.39 -5.32 7.60
N PRO A 13 7.09 -6.32 8.44
CA PRO A 13 6.55 -7.58 7.96
C PRO A 13 5.17 -7.35 7.34
N ALA A 14 4.84 -8.12 6.30
CA ALA A 14 3.51 -8.11 5.72
C ALA A 14 2.46 -8.55 6.75
N TRP A 15 1.32 -7.87 6.76
CA TRP A 15 0.19 -8.28 7.57
C TRP A 15 -0.45 -9.55 7.00
N ARG A 16 -0.87 -10.45 7.90
CA ARG A 16 -1.39 -11.77 7.55
C ARG A 16 -2.33 -12.30 8.64
N THR A 17 -3.38 -13.00 8.25
CA THR A 17 -4.26 -13.78 9.14
C THR A 17 -4.34 -15.23 8.71
N GLU A 18 -4.70 -16.12 9.64
CA GLU A 18 -4.88 -17.56 9.36
C GLU A 18 -6.02 -17.83 8.36
N ASP A 19 -7.02 -16.95 8.35
CA ASP A 19 -8.18 -17.01 7.45
C ASP A 19 -7.94 -16.43 6.05
N ASP A 20 -6.74 -15.89 5.77
CA ASP A 20 -6.40 -15.37 4.45
C ASP A 20 -6.52 -16.47 3.38
N ALA A 21 -7.42 -16.24 2.42
CA ALA A 21 -7.60 -17.08 1.25
C ALA A 21 -7.52 -16.27 -0.04
N CYS A 22 -6.89 -16.86 -1.06
CA CYS A 22 -6.85 -16.23 -2.38
C CYS A 22 -8.24 -16.27 -3.03
N PRO A 23 -8.82 -15.13 -3.48
CA PRO A 23 -10.13 -15.13 -4.11
C PRO A 23 -10.16 -15.85 -5.46
N GLN A 24 -9.00 -16.09 -6.09
CA GLN A 24 -8.90 -16.70 -7.42
C GLN A 24 -8.78 -18.23 -7.37
N CYS A 25 -7.85 -18.77 -6.56
CA CYS A 25 -7.66 -20.22 -6.44
C CYS A 25 -8.32 -20.83 -5.20
N LYS A 26 -8.91 -20.02 -4.32
CA LYS A 26 -9.53 -20.42 -3.05
C LYS A 26 -8.59 -21.16 -2.08
N SER A 27 -7.30 -21.17 -2.38
CA SER A 27 -6.29 -21.71 -1.48
C SER A 27 -6.16 -20.78 -0.28
N GLY A 28 -6.32 -21.36 0.91
CA GLY A 28 -6.11 -20.70 2.19
C GLY A 28 -4.75 -21.06 2.81
N ARG A 29 -4.33 -20.29 3.82
CA ARG A 29 -3.05 -20.52 4.50
C ARG A 29 -2.94 -21.88 5.21
N TYR A 30 -4.05 -22.45 5.64
CA TYR A 30 -4.05 -23.80 6.24
C TYR A 30 -3.43 -24.85 5.31
N LEU A 31 -3.75 -24.78 4.01
CA LEU A 31 -3.21 -25.70 3.00
C LEU A 31 -1.82 -25.27 2.51
N ASN A 32 -1.57 -23.95 2.44
CA ASN A 32 -0.33 -23.38 1.94
C ASN A 32 0.22 -22.32 2.91
N PRO A 33 0.95 -22.73 3.97
CA PRO A 33 1.41 -21.81 5.03
C PRO A 33 2.34 -20.69 4.53
N HIS A 34 3.10 -20.96 3.47
CA HIS A 34 4.03 -20.00 2.86
C HIS A 34 3.38 -19.14 1.76
N MET A 35 2.07 -19.25 1.53
CA MET A 35 1.36 -18.44 0.55
C MET A 35 1.50 -16.95 0.87
N LYS A 36 1.99 -16.18 -0.09
CA LYS A 36 2.00 -14.72 -0.02
C LYS A 36 0.75 -14.19 -0.70
N LEU A 37 -0.07 -13.47 0.06
CA LEU A 37 -1.20 -12.74 -0.46
C LEU A 37 -0.74 -11.31 -0.79
N LEU A 38 -0.86 -10.93 -2.05
CA LEU A 38 -0.46 -9.63 -2.57
C LEU A 38 -1.68 -8.76 -2.82
N VAL A 39 -1.48 -7.45 -2.88
CA VAL A 39 -2.50 -6.44 -3.15
C VAL A 39 -2.12 -5.65 -4.39
N SER A 40 -3.09 -5.41 -5.26
CA SER A 40 -2.96 -4.59 -6.46
C SER A 40 -3.15 -3.08 -6.18
N PRO A 41 -2.76 -2.18 -7.09
CA PRO A 41 -3.09 -0.74 -6.99
C PRO A 41 -4.60 -0.43 -7.02
N CYS A 42 -5.45 -1.38 -7.40
CA CYS A 42 -6.90 -1.27 -7.26
C CYS A 42 -7.43 -1.91 -5.97
N TYR A 43 -6.55 -2.21 -5.00
CA TYR A 43 -6.87 -2.74 -3.68
C TYR A 43 -7.60 -4.09 -3.66
N HIS A 44 -7.40 -4.92 -4.69
CA HIS A 44 -7.88 -6.31 -4.72
C HIS A 44 -6.74 -7.29 -4.38
N LYS A 45 -7.05 -8.32 -3.58
CA LYS A 45 -6.10 -9.31 -3.04
C LYS A 45 -5.93 -10.50 -4.00
N MET A 46 -4.71 -11.04 -4.14
CA MET A 46 -4.43 -12.23 -4.94
C MET A 46 -3.12 -12.89 -4.52
N CYS A 47 -3.02 -14.23 -4.54
CA CYS A 47 -1.78 -14.89 -4.15
C CYS A 47 -0.67 -14.74 -5.20
N GLU A 48 0.59 -14.85 -4.76
CA GLU A 48 1.79 -14.72 -5.60
C GLU A 48 1.74 -15.65 -6.84
N GLU A 49 1.22 -16.86 -6.70
CA GLU A 49 1.09 -17.82 -7.80
C GLU A 49 0.02 -17.40 -8.83
N CYS A 50 -1.16 -16.95 -8.37
CA CYS A 50 -2.20 -16.43 -9.27
C CYS A 50 -1.76 -15.16 -10.00
N VAL A 51 -1.03 -14.26 -9.31
CA VAL A 51 -0.40 -13.09 -9.93
C VAL A 51 0.63 -13.55 -10.97
N GLY A 52 1.48 -14.51 -10.61
CA GLY A 52 2.50 -15.08 -11.49
C GLY A 52 1.91 -15.62 -12.78
N ASN A 53 0.86 -16.44 -12.68
CA ASN A 53 0.23 -17.10 -13.82
C ASN A 53 -0.56 -16.13 -14.70
N ARG A 54 -1.41 -15.27 -14.10
CA ARG A 54 -2.30 -14.36 -14.86
C ARG A 54 -1.54 -13.28 -15.61
N PHE A 55 -0.45 -12.76 -15.04
CA PHE A 55 0.31 -11.64 -15.59
C PHE A 55 1.62 -12.07 -16.25
N ASN A 56 1.82 -13.38 -16.48
CA ASN A 56 3.04 -13.91 -17.10
C ASN A 56 3.19 -13.44 -18.57
N ALA A 57 2.08 -13.44 -19.30
CA ALA A 57 2.05 -13.06 -20.72
C ALA A 57 2.07 -11.54 -20.95
N GLY A 58 1.97 -10.74 -19.88
CA GLY A 58 1.94 -9.28 -19.96
C GLY A 58 0.85 -8.65 -19.10
N PRO A 59 0.58 -7.35 -19.30
CA PRO A 59 -0.48 -6.65 -18.60
C PRO A 59 -1.85 -7.28 -18.86
N ALA A 60 -2.63 -7.49 -17.80
CA ALA A 60 -3.92 -8.15 -17.87
C ALA A 60 -4.95 -7.39 -17.00
N PRO A 61 -6.26 -7.56 -17.24
CA PRO A 61 -7.28 -6.94 -16.39
C PRO A 61 -7.32 -7.58 -15.00
N CYS A 62 -7.55 -6.78 -13.96
CA CYS A 62 -7.92 -7.24 -12.63
C CYS A 62 -9.17 -8.14 -12.72
N PRO A 63 -9.22 -9.29 -12.02
CA PRO A 63 -10.40 -10.18 -12.05
C PRO A 63 -11.64 -9.58 -11.38
N GLU A 64 -11.50 -8.55 -10.54
CA GLU A 64 -12.61 -7.98 -9.76
C GLU A 64 -13.14 -6.68 -10.39
N CYS A 65 -12.25 -5.74 -10.76
CA CYS A 65 -12.65 -4.43 -11.31
C CYS A 65 -12.19 -4.17 -12.75
N HIS A 66 -11.56 -5.14 -13.41
CA HIS A 66 -11.11 -5.07 -14.81
C HIS A 66 -10.11 -3.97 -15.17
N ARG A 67 -9.59 -3.19 -14.21
CA ARG A 67 -8.46 -2.27 -14.43
C ARG A 67 -7.24 -3.06 -14.93
N ILE A 68 -6.55 -2.56 -15.96
CA ILE A 68 -5.33 -3.17 -16.47
C ILE A 68 -4.20 -3.01 -15.45
N LEU A 69 -3.58 -4.11 -15.04
CA LEU A 69 -2.50 -4.16 -14.05
C LEU A 69 -1.25 -4.84 -14.63
N ARG A 70 -0.08 -4.53 -14.06
CA ARG A 70 1.17 -5.23 -14.33
C ARG A 70 1.57 -6.10 -13.13
N LYS A 71 2.33 -7.16 -13.39
CA LYS A 71 2.85 -8.07 -12.35
C LYS A 71 3.61 -7.34 -11.23
N ASN A 72 4.43 -6.34 -11.59
CA ASN A 72 5.27 -5.61 -10.65
C ASN A 72 4.50 -4.57 -9.81
N ASP A 73 3.24 -4.30 -10.14
CA ASP A 73 2.43 -3.33 -9.39
C ASP A 73 1.85 -3.94 -8.09
N PHE A 74 1.92 -5.27 -7.96
CA PHE A 74 1.47 -5.98 -6.78
C PHE A 74 2.49 -5.87 -5.64
N TYR A 75 1.99 -5.66 -4.42
CA TYR A 75 2.81 -5.50 -3.23
C TYR A 75 2.25 -6.28 -2.05
N GLN A 76 3.07 -6.50 -1.02
CA GLN A 76 2.61 -7.12 0.23
C GLN A 76 1.95 -6.05 1.11
N PRO A 77 0.74 -6.30 1.65
CA PRO A 77 0.07 -5.34 2.52
C PRO A 77 0.78 -5.26 3.87
N ILE A 78 0.85 -4.06 4.44
CA ILE A 78 1.44 -3.82 5.77
C ILE A 78 0.35 -3.71 6.84
N PHE A 79 -0.84 -3.27 6.44
CA PHE A 79 -2.00 -3.11 7.31
C PHE A 79 -3.07 -4.17 7.03
N GLU A 80 -3.88 -4.45 8.05
CA GLU A 80 -5.11 -5.27 7.93
C GLU A 80 -6.11 -4.64 6.98
N ASP A 81 -6.36 -3.35 7.19
CA ASP A 81 -7.31 -2.57 6.44
C ASP A 81 -6.65 -1.90 5.22
N LEU A 82 -7.19 -2.21 4.04
CA LEU A 82 -6.72 -1.64 2.78
C LEU A 82 -7.07 -0.15 2.64
N THR A 83 -8.04 0.36 3.39
CA THR A 83 -8.34 1.80 3.45
C THR A 83 -7.19 2.57 4.10
N VAL A 84 -6.66 2.07 5.22
CA VAL A 84 -5.49 2.64 5.90
C VAL A 84 -4.25 2.59 4.99
N GLU A 85 -4.03 1.47 4.30
CA GLU A 85 -2.94 1.35 3.31
C GLU A 85 -3.10 2.38 2.18
N ASN A 86 -4.33 2.64 1.72
CA ASN A 86 -4.61 3.68 0.72
C ASN A 86 -4.29 5.08 1.25
N GLU A 87 -4.79 5.43 2.43
CA GLU A 87 -4.54 6.72 3.06
C GLU A 87 -3.04 6.98 3.26
N VAL A 88 -2.30 5.99 3.78
CA VAL A 88 -0.85 6.10 3.98
C VAL A 88 -0.13 6.34 2.65
N ARG A 89 -0.50 5.62 1.59
CA ARG A 89 0.08 5.82 0.25
C ARG A 89 -0.23 7.20 -0.33
N ILE A 90 -1.45 7.69 -0.13
CA ILE A 90 -1.85 9.04 -0.54
C ILE A 90 -1.03 10.07 0.24
N ARG A 91 -0.95 9.96 1.57
CA ARG A 91 -0.16 10.86 2.42
C ARG A 91 1.31 10.86 2.03
N GLN A 92 1.92 9.70 1.79
CA GLN A 92 3.31 9.60 1.33
C GLN A 92 3.52 10.34 0.00
N ARG A 93 2.59 10.21 -0.96
CA ARG A 93 2.65 10.94 -2.23
C ARG A 93 2.48 12.45 -2.00
N MET A 94 1.51 12.84 -1.18
CA MET A 94 1.24 14.25 -0.87
C MET A 94 2.44 14.89 -0.19
N SER A 95 3.08 14.25 0.80
CA SER A 95 4.26 14.78 1.50
C SER A 95 5.46 15.00 0.57
N MET A 96 5.58 14.26 -0.54
CA MET A 96 6.63 14.49 -1.54
C MET A 96 6.36 15.75 -2.38
N ILE A 97 5.09 16.11 -2.60
CA ILE A 97 4.67 17.27 -3.37
C ILE A 97 4.61 18.52 -2.48
N PHE A 98 3.98 18.38 -1.30
CA PHE A 98 3.75 19.39 -0.28
C PHE A 98 4.84 19.35 0.79
N ASN A 99 6.09 19.61 0.39
CA ASN A 99 7.28 19.38 1.20
C ASN A 99 7.77 20.60 2.02
N LYS A 100 6.95 21.65 2.17
CA LYS A 100 7.32 22.82 3.00
C LYS A 100 7.45 22.43 4.47
N ARG A 101 8.48 22.94 5.13
CA ARG A 101 8.79 22.70 6.55
C ARG A 101 8.43 23.92 7.39
N GLU A 102 8.41 23.77 8.71
CA GLU A 102 8.09 24.88 9.62
C GLU A 102 8.98 26.13 9.38
N ASP A 103 10.26 25.92 9.03
CA ASP A 103 11.22 26.97 8.69
C ASP A 103 10.82 27.82 7.45
N ASP A 104 9.92 27.31 6.61
CA ASP A 104 9.42 28.04 5.42
C ASP A 104 8.29 29.02 5.77
N PHE A 105 7.88 29.10 7.04
CA PHE A 105 6.77 29.93 7.52
C PHE A 105 7.21 30.95 8.57
N LYS A 106 6.47 32.06 8.64
CA LYS A 106 6.75 33.15 9.60
C LYS A 106 6.25 32.84 11.00
N SER A 107 5.26 31.96 11.13
CA SER A 107 4.68 31.56 12.40
C SER A 107 4.25 30.10 12.38
N SER A 108 4.28 29.45 13.55
CA SER A 108 3.79 28.07 13.71
C SER A 108 2.30 27.94 13.37
N LYS A 109 1.51 29.01 13.53
CA LYS A 109 0.10 29.06 13.13
C LYS A 109 -0.08 28.91 11.61
N ASP A 110 0.76 29.59 10.82
CA ASP A 110 0.71 29.51 9.35
C ASP A 110 1.14 28.12 8.86
N TYR A 111 2.11 27.50 9.54
CA TYR A 111 2.52 26.13 9.26
C TYR A 111 1.39 25.12 9.56
N ASN A 112 0.74 25.23 10.72
CA ASN A 112 -0.40 24.35 11.05
C ASN A 112 -1.57 24.52 10.08
N ALA A 113 -1.88 25.75 9.65
CA ALA A 113 -2.90 26.01 8.63
C ALA A 113 -2.53 25.38 7.27
N TYR A 114 -1.23 25.37 6.92
CA TYR A 114 -0.75 24.68 5.72
C TYR A 114 -0.88 23.16 5.85
N LEU A 115 -0.57 22.57 7.03
CA LEU A 115 -0.74 21.13 7.25
C LEU A 115 -2.22 20.72 7.14
N GLU A 116 -3.14 21.50 7.72
CA GLU A 116 -4.58 21.27 7.61
C GLU A 116 -5.05 21.32 6.14
N MET A 117 -4.61 22.34 5.38
CA MET A 117 -4.88 22.45 3.93
C MET A 117 -4.37 21.24 3.12
N VAL A 118 -3.31 20.57 3.57
CA VAL A 118 -2.75 19.38 2.89
C VAL A 118 -3.52 18.11 3.21
N GLU A 119 -4.24 18.07 4.34
CA GLU A 119 -5.06 16.92 4.76
C GLU A 119 -6.49 16.94 4.21
N ASP A 120 -7.01 18.12 3.84
CA ASP A 120 -8.31 18.33 3.16
C ASP A 120 -8.30 17.96 1.66
#